data_AF-A0A0S4WLD1-F1
#
_entry.id   AF-A0A0S4WLD1-F1
#
_cell.length_a   1.000
_cell.length_b   1.000
_cell.length_c   1.000
_cell.angle_alpha   90.00
_cell.angle_beta   90.00
_cell.angle_gamma   90.00
#
_symmetry.space_group_name_H-M   'P 1'
#
loop_
_entity.id
_entity.type
_entity.pdbx_description
1 polymer ?
#
loop_
_entity_poly.entity_id
_entity_poly.type
_entity_poly.pdbx_seq_one_letter_code
_entity_poly.pdbx_strand_id
1 'polypeptide(L)'
;MGTQREVPSQALQQLRNWQICFWTWNLLHYVLGLGAAIGAAYVAAQKAEAPGWVAPAVAIATAALTFLKASTKANAYISAWRELNAARIRFELDETVAPTILAEANERGEQMIGKAD
;
A
#
# COMPACT_ATOMS: atom_id res chain seq x y z
N MET A 1 10.73 -4.79 35.19
CA MET A 1 9.90 -5.01 33.99
C MET A 1 9.07 -3.75 33.83
N GLY A 2 9.43 -2.88 32.88
CA GLY A 2 8.70 -1.63 32.66
C GLY A 2 7.28 -1.94 32.19
N THR A 3 6.30 -1.29 32.79
CA THR A 3 4.91 -1.32 32.35
C THR A 3 4.85 -0.73 30.95
N GLN A 4 4.54 -1.56 29.93
CA GLN A 4 4.36 -1.05 28.57
C GLN A 4 3.27 0.01 28.59
N ARG A 5 3.61 1.20 28.09
CA ARG A 5 2.68 2.32 28.03
C ARG A 5 1.57 2.04 27.03
N GLU A 6 0.34 2.32 27.42
CA GLU A 6 -0.83 2.09 26.56
C GLU A 6 -0.82 3.04 25.35
N VAL A 7 -0.83 2.47 24.15
CA VAL A 7 -0.88 3.22 22.89
C VAL A 7 -2.32 3.63 22.59
N PRO A 8 -2.57 4.90 22.22
CA PRO A 8 -3.89 5.34 21.79
C PRO A 8 -4.47 4.47 20.67
N SER A 9 -5.73 4.06 20.81
CA SER A 9 -6.41 3.17 19.86
C SER A 9 -6.49 3.75 18.44
N GLN A 10 -6.51 5.08 18.30
CA GLN A 10 -6.50 5.75 16.99
C GLN A 10 -5.22 5.46 16.22
N ALA A 11 -4.05 5.45 16.88
CA ALA A 11 -2.77 5.15 16.22
C ALA A 11 -2.71 3.69 15.76
N LEU A 12 -3.22 2.76 16.57
CA LEU A 12 -3.33 1.35 16.21
C LEU A 12 -4.29 1.13 15.03
N GLN A 13 -5.42 1.84 15.03
CA GLN A 13 -6.38 1.79 13.94
C GLN A 13 -5.78 2.33 12.64
N GLN A 14 -5.03 3.43 12.70
CA GLN A 14 -4.39 4.00 11.51
C GLN A 14 -3.32 3.08 10.94
N LEU A 15 -2.49 2.45 11.79
CA LEU A 15 -1.55 1.42 11.35
C LEU A 15 -2.26 0.29 10.60
N ARG A 16 -3.39 -0.19 11.12
CA ARG A 16 -4.18 -1.23 10.45
C ARG A 16 -4.74 -0.73 9.11
N ASN A 17 -5.27 0.49 9.05
CA ASN A 17 -5.82 1.07 7.83
C ASN A 17 -4.74 1.17 6.73
N TRP A 18 -3.60 1.77 7.04
CA TRP A 18 -2.50 1.91 6.09
C TRP A 18 -1.93 0.54 5.65
N GLN A 19 -1.88 -0.45 6.55
CA GLN A 19 -1.46 -1.80 6.19
C GLN A 19 -2.43 -2.47 5.22
N ILE A 20 -3.74 -2.31 5.43
CA ILE A 20 -4.78 -2.81 4.51
C ILE A 20 -4.62 -2.13 3.14
N CYS A 21 -4.52 -0.80 3.11
CA CYS A 21 -4.33 -0.05 1.87
C CYS A 21 -3.06 -0.48 1.12
N PHE A 22 -1.93 -0.69 1.82
CA PHE A 22 -0.71 -1.23 1.23
C PHE A 22 -0.99 -2.56 0.52
N TRP A 23 -1.63 -3.51 1.21
CA TRP A 23 -1.92 -4.82 0.64
C TRP A 23 -2.90 -4.75 -0.52
N THR A 24 -3.93 -3.90 -0.44
CA THR A 24 -4.87 -3.68 -1.55
C THR A 24 -4.16 -3.19 -2.80
N TRP A 25 -3.33 -2.13 -2.68
CA TRP A 25 -2.59 -1.59 -3.82
C TRP A 25 -1.54 -2.55 -4.35
N ASN A 26 -0.84 -3.26 -3.46
CA ASN A 26 0.18 -4.23 -3.85
C ASN A 26 -0.45 -5.43 -4.59
N LEU A 27 -1.58 -5.94 -4.09
CA LEU A 27 -2.32 -7.02 -4.75
C LEU A 27 -2.83 -6.58 -6.12
N LEU A 28 -3.42 -5.38 -6.23
CA LEU A 28 -3.87 -4.84 -7.51
C LEU A 28 -2.71 -4.74 -8.52
N HIS A 29 -1.54 -4.27 -8.09
CA HIS A 29 -0.37 -4.16 -8.97
C HIS A 29 0.05 -5.52 -9.51
N TYR A 30 0.19 -6.54 -8.66
CA TYR A 30 0.63 -7.87 -9.09
C TYR A 30 -0.43 -8.62 -9.89
N VAL A 31 -1.71 -8.53 -9.52
CA VAL A 31 -2.80 -9.19 -10.25
C VAL A 31 -2.93 -8.61 -11.65
N LEU A 32 -2.95 -7.27 -11.77
CA LEU A 32 -3.04 -6.62 -13.08
C LEU A 32 -1.76 -6.85 -13.89
N GLY A 33 -0.58 -6.73 -13.27
CA GLY A 33 0.72 -6.91 -13.91
C GLY A 33 0.93 -8.31 -14.47
N LEU A 34 0.74 -9.32 -13.62
CA LEU A 34 0.89 -10.71 -14.01
C LEU A 34 -0.22 -11.13 -14.99
N GLY A 35 -1.46 -10.70 -14.75
CA GLY A 35 -2.59 -10.98 -15.64
C GLY A 35 -2.40 -10.40 -17.04
N ALA A 36 -1.93 -9.15 -17.14
CA ALA A 36 -1.61 -8.52 -18.41
C ALA A 36 -0.44 -9.23 -19.13
N ALA A 37 0.63 -9.58 -18.41
CA ALA A 37 1.79 -10.26 -18.98
C ALA A 37 1.42 -11.65 -19.54
N ILE A 38 0.72 -12.47 -18.75
CA ILE A 38 0.26 -13.80 -19.18
C ILE A 38 -0.71 -13.67 -20.35
N GLY A 39 -1.68 -12.75 -20.27
CA GLY A 39 -2.66 -12.55 -21.33
C GLY A 39 -2.02 -12.03 -22.63
N ALA A 40 -1.02 -11.15 -22.56
CA ALA A 40 -0.27 -10.69 -23.72
C ALA A 40 0.51 -11.84 -24.37
N ALA A 41 1.17 -12.68 -23.57
CA ALA A 41 1.86 -13.87 -24.07
C ALA A 41 0.88 -14.86 -24.72
N TYR A 42 -0.30 -15.06 -24.12
CA TYR A 42 -1.33 -15.92 -24.67
C TYR A 42 -1.87 -15.40 -26.01
N VAL A 43 -2.18 -14.10 -26.11
CA VAL A 43 -2.62 -13.46 -27.35
C VAL A 43 -1.54 -13.55 -28.44
N ALA A 44 -0.26 -13.35 -28.07
CA ALA A 44 0.85 -13.45 -29.02
C ALA A 44 1.07 -14.89 -29.52
N ALA A 45 0.82 -15.89 -28.68
CA ALA A 45 0.95 -17.31 -29.05
C ALA A 45 -0.21 -17.80 -29.93
N GLN A 46 -1.41 -17.30 -29.70
CA GLN A 46 -2.63 -17.70 -30.42
C GLN A 46 -2.81 -16.84 -31.69
N LYS A 47 -2.28 -17.30 -32.83
CA LYS A 47 -2.34 -16.57 -34.10
C LYS A 47 -3.76 -16.27 -34.64
N ALA A 48 -4.82 -16.91 -34.12
CA ALA A 48 -6.22 -16.62 -34.51
C ALA A 48 -7.31 -17.12 -33.54
N GLU A 49 -6.98 -17.91 -32.51
CA GLU A 49 -7.98 -18.64 -31.69
C GLU A 49 -8.20 -18.08 -30.27
N ALA A 50 -7.59 -16.94 -29.93
CA ALA A 50 -7.85 -16.31 -28.64
C ALA A 50 -9.31 -15.82 -28.58
N PRO A 51 -10.05 -16.05 -27.49
CA PRO A 51 -11.36 -15.47 -27.32
C PRO A 51 -11.31 -13.93 -27.47
N GLY A 52 -12.24 -13.36 -28.24
CA GLY A 52 -12.19 -11.94 -28.64
C GLY A 52 -12.19 -10.93 -27.48
N TRP A 53 -12.50 -11.36 -26.26
CA TRP A 53 -12.46 -10.52 -25.05
C TRP A 53 -11.07 -10.44 -24.39
N VAL A 54 -10.15 -11.37 -24.69
CA VAL A 54 -8.85 -11.46 -23.99
C VAL A 54 -7.96 -10.27 -24.33
N ALA A 55 -7.85 -9.89 -25.60
CA ALA A 55 -7.01 -8.75 -26.00
C ALA A 55 -7.51 -7.41 -25.41
N PRO A 56 -8.82 -7.07 -25.45
CA PRO A 56 -9.36 -5.93 -24.73
C PRO A 56 -9.09 -5.97 -23.22
N ALA A 57 -9.24 -7.13 -22.56
CA ALA A 57 -9.00 -7.26 -21.13
C ALA A 57 -7.53 -6.99 -20.76
N VAL A 58 -6.58 -7.50 -21.56
CA VAL A 58 -5.14 -7.26 -21.39
C VAL A 58 -4.81 -5.79 -21.60
N ALA A 59 -5.38 -5.14 -22.61
CA ALA A 59 -5.17 -3.72 -22.85
C ALA A 59 -5.68 -2.86 -21.69
N ILE A 60 -6.87 -3.16 -21.16
CA ILE A 60 -7.45 -2.47 -20.00
C ILE A 60 -6.59 -2.70 -18.75
N ALA A 61 -6.17 -3.93 -18.47
CA ALA A 61 -5.30 -4.22 -17.32
C ALA A 61 -3.97 -3.48 -17.40
N THR A 62 -3.38 -3.43 -18.60
CA THR A 62 -2.14 -2.68 -18.86
C THR A 62 -2.34 -1.17 -18.64
N ALA A 63 -3.41 -0.59 -19.18
CA ALA A 63 -3.73 0.81 -18.96
C ALA A 63 -3.97 1.12 -17.48
N ALA A 64 -4.70 0.25 -16.77
CA ALA A 64 -4.97 0.40 -15.35
C ALA A 64 -3.67 0.41 -14.51
N LEU A 65 -2.69 -0.42 -14.83
CA LEU A 65 -1.37 -0.39 -14.18
C LEU A 65 -0.68 0.96 -14.32
N THR A 66 -0.74 1.55 -15.52
CA THR A 66 -0.11 2.84 -15.80
C THR A 66 -0.81 3.98 -15.07
N PHE A 67 -2.15 4.03 -15.12
CA PHE A 67 -2.91 5.15 -14.56
C PHE A 67 -3.03 5.10 -13.03
N LEU A 68 -3.24 3.91 -12.45
CA LEU A 68 -3.47 3.79 -11.00
C LEU A 68 -2.21 4.01 -10.17
N LYS A 69 -1.01 3.92 -10.78
CA LYS A 69 0.28 4.05 -10.10
C LYS A 69 0.34 3.19 -8.82
N ALA A 70 -0.25 2.00 -8.86
CA ALA A 70 -0.53 1.16 -7.68
C ALA A 70 0.73 0.90 -6.82
N SER A 71 1.88 0.66 -7.46
CA SER A 71 3.16 0.50 -6.75
C SER A 71 3.59 1.75 -5.97
N THR A 72 3.42 2.95 -6.56
CA THR A 72 3.74 4.22 -5.90
C THR A 72 2.86 4.43 -4.67
N LYS A 73 1.54 4.19 -4.81
CA LYS A 73 0.59 4.29 -3.71
C LYS A 73 0.88 3.28 -2.60
N ALA A 74 1.11 2.01 -2.95
CA ALA A 74 1.51 0.98 -1.98
C ALA A 74 2.76 1.39 -1.20
N ASN A 75 3.80 1.87 -1.89
CA ASN A 75 5.05 2.31 -1.26
C ASN A 75 4.85 3.51 -0.30
N ALA A 76 3.91 4.41 -0.59
CA ALA A 76 3.57 5.51 0.30
C ALA A 76 2.89 5.00 1.58
N TYR A 77 1.91 4.10 1.48
CA TYR A 77 1.23 3.52 2.64
C TYR A 77 2.18 2.74 3.55
N ILE A 78 3.08 1.93 3.00
CA ILE A 78 4.05 1.18 3.84
C ILE A 78 5.10 2.11 4.47
N SER A 79 5.50 3.19 3.79
CA SER A 79 6.39 4.20 4.35
C SER A 79 5.73 4.94 5.52
N ALA A 80 4.48 5.38 5.34
CA ALA A 80 3.68 5.99 6.41
C ALA A 80 3.51 5.03 7.60
N TRP A 81 3.18 3.76 7.32
CA TRP A 81 3.08 2.72 8.35
C TRP A 81 4.37 2.56 9.15
N ARG A 82 5.54 2.52 8.49
CA ARG A 82 6.84 2.39 9.16
C ARG A 82 7.13 3.58 10.06
N GLU A 83 6.80 4.79 9.62
CA GLU A 83 7.00 6.02 10.38
C GLU A 83 6.20 6.00 11.69
N LEU A 84 4.89 5.74 11.61
CA LEU A 84 4.02 5.67 12.78
C LEU A 84 4.35 4.47 13.68
N ASN A 85 4.71 3.32 13.10
CA ASN A 85 5.10 2.14 13.89
C ASN A 85 6.41 2.38 14.66
N ALA A 86 7.38 3.08 14.06
CA ALA A 86 8.60 3.47 14.77
C ALA A 86 8.31 4.44 15.92
N ALA A 87 7.44 5.43 15.71
CA ALA A 87 7.01 6.33 16.78
C ALA A 87 6.24 5.59 17.89
N ARG A 88 5.39 4.62 17.54
CA ARG A 88 4.69 3.75 18.48
C ARG A 88 5.66 2.99 19.38
N ILE A 89 6.63 2.31 18.79
CA ILE A 89 7.63 1.53 19.54
C ILE A 89 8.41 2.44 20.49
N ARG A 90 8.81 3.65 20.05
CA ARG A 90 9.51 4.61 20.92
C ARG A 90 8.65 5.05 22.10
N PHE A 91 7.38 5.33 21.87
CA PHE A 91 6.43 5.71 22.91
C PHE A 91 6.13 4.57 23.90
N GLU A 92 6.09 3.33 23.43
CA GLU A 92 5.88 2.14 24.27
C GLU A 92 7.07 1.84 25.19
N LEU A 93 8.29 2.12 24.72
CA LEU A 93 9.54 1.77 25.40
C LEU A 93 10.08 2.87 26.32
N ASP A 94 9.74 4.14 26.06
CA ASP A 94 10.27 5.30 26.78
C ASP A 94 9.13 6.15 27.36
N GLU A 95 8.96 6.10 28.68
CA GLU A 95 7.93 6.85 29.40
C GLU A 95 8.14 8.37 29.34
N THR A 96 9.35 8.85 29.03
CA THR A 96 9.67 10.28 28.91
C THR A 96 9.20 10.88 27.58
N VAL A 97 8.87 10.04 26.60
CA VAL A 97 8.43 10.48 25.28
C VAL A 97 7.02 11.07 25.34
N ALA A 98 6.83 12.26 24.78
CA ALA A 98 5.52 12.90 24.73
C ALA A 98 4.56 12.15 23.77
N PRO A 99 3.25 12.06 24.08
CA PRO A 99 2.25 11.51 23.15
C PRO A 99 2.19 12.20 21.79
N THR A 100 2.63 13.46 21.72
CA THR A 100 2.65 14.26 20.48
C THR A 100 3.48 13.60 19.38
N ILE A 101 4.47 12.77 19.71
CA ILE A 101 5.27 12.05 18.72
C ILE A 101 4.42 11.16 17.81
N LEU A 102 3.34 10.58 18.34
CA LEU A 102 2.42 9.73 17.59
C LEU A 102 1.57 10.56 16.62
N ALA A 103 1.11 11.73 17.06
CA ALA A 103 0.34 12.65 16.23
C ALA A 103 1.21 13.22 15.10
N GLU A 104 2.44 13.65 15.40
CA GLU A 104 3.39 14.14 14.40
C GLU A 104 3.81 13.07 13.39
N ALA A 105 4.00 11.82 13.84
CA ALA A 105 4.29 10.70 12.95
C ALA A 105 3.08 10.36 12.07
N ASN A 106 1.88 10.45 12.62
CA ASN A 106 0.64 10.27 11.88
C ASN A 106 0.49 11.32 10.77
N GLU A 107 0.68 12.60 11.11
CA GLU A 107 0.62 13.70 10.14
C GLU A 107 1.67 13.53 9.03
N ARG A 108 2.91 13.19 9.38
CA ARG A 108 3.96 12.89 8.40
C ARG A 108 3.57 11.73 7.47
N GLY A 109 2.98 10.66 8.02
CA GLY A 109 2.49 9.54 7.23
C GLY A 109 1.39 9.95 6.25
N GLU A 110 0.41 10.75 6.70
CA GLU A 110 -0.64 11.30 5.82
C GLU A 110 -0.05 12.20 4.73
N GLN A 111 0.95 13.02 5.04
CA GLN A 111 1.64 13.83 4.03
C GLN A 111 2.41 12.98 3.00
N MET A 112 3.00 11.85 3.40
CA MET A 112 3.64 10.91 2.47
C MET A 112 2.62 10.28 1.52
N ILE A 113 1.47 9.86 2.04
CA ILE A 113 0.37 9.30 1.26
C ILE A 113 -0.18 10.35 0.29
N GLY A 114 -0.47 11.56 0.78
CA GLY A 114 -1.01 12.65 -0.05
C GLY A 114 -0.09 13.10 -1.19
N LYS A 115 1.23 12.92 -1.08
CA LYS A 115 2.18 13.18 -2.19
C LYS A 115 2.16 12.10 -3.27
N ALA A 116 1.73 10.90 -2.93
CA ALA A 116 1.60 9.77 -3.85
C ALA A 116 0.21 9.67 -4.46
N ASP A 117 -0.72 10.51 -4.00
CA ASP A 117 -2.08 10.60 -4.55
C ASP A 117 -2.16 11.33 -5.88
#